data_AF-A0A395D292-F1
#
_entry.id   AF-A0A395D292-F1
#
_cell.length_a   1.000
_cell.length_b   1.000
_cell.length_c   1.000
_cell.angle_alpha   90.00
_cell.angle_beta   90.00
_cell.angle_gamma   90.00
#
_symmetry.space_group_name_H-M   'P 1'
#
loop_
_entity.id
_entity.type
_entity.pdbx_description
1 polymer ?
#
loop_
_entity_poly.entity_id
_entity_poly.type
_entity_poly.pdbx_seq_one_letter_code
_entity_poly.pdbx_strand_id
1 'polypeptide(L)'
;MGAQFDLSHINLVGYLTDETGLAAPRSDLDTIGKFLMSLAYRQNLISSTQGSPDDWTRQVADAAQDQFNRLNFQFGEPANEWPVDSRRYLDPLRTYFTGYDFYALVLPADDHGRDDSTLRFFREAGFSSGTNGLVLLPSQRYELGLAQFVDPFPALRVLADQPIAPPGVLFWTRLGSACALSLRDAFDFLRHDLLDALSGGLRATDDAIALQASRRRSKRILHLSDLHIGLAEATQRRSYLKRHVKGLLPSIDRVAVTGDLFDTPSEDLRASFDEFRRDVEDGTRKRLLVVPGNHDMRTKGNAIGGLRRKAEYVTDLDWSSIDVDHDMQTVFFSFNSSETGNFARGSVSLRQRLSRAEKHDDEIHRKKQVRDYFNIALVHHHPVNYGSQPTALYERILARLGGDDRFIAFEESEDFVNWCVGRKIGLVLHGHKHIPHLATVQPTRGDDGEVTVVGCGSSVGAEGKPMCYDVVTIEPVTKRWSVSFYQDERGDGSGFALQNVALDLRVSQ
;
A
#
# COMPACT_ATOMS: atom_id res chain seq x y z
N MET A 1 12.18 -15.92 -22.49
CA MET A 1 11.46 -14.85 -23.26
C MET A 1 11.45 -13.54 -22.48
N GLY A 2 11.27 -12.39 -23.12
CA GLY A 2 11.04 -11.15 -22.37
C GLY A 2 10.40 -9.99 -23.15
N ALA A 3 9.68 -9.14 -22.41
CA ALA A 3 8.98 -7.96 -22.94
C ALA A 3 9.21 -6.72 -22.08
N GLN A 4 9.46 -5.59 -22.76
CA GLN A 4 9.52 -4.27 -22.18
C GLN A 4 8.21 -3.53 -22.43
N PHE A 5 7.72 -2.78 -21.45
CA PHE A 5 6.43 -2.11 -21.51
C PHE A 5 6.40 -0.89 -20.59
N ASP A 6 5.47 0.03 -20.80
CA ASP A 6 5.29 1.17 -19.89
C ASP A 6 4.75 0.71 -18.52
N LEU A 7 5.30 1.24 -17.41
CA LEU A 7 4.86 0.87 -16.07
C LEU A 7 3.34 1.08 -15.87
N SER A 8 2.76 2.11 -16.49
CA SER A 8 1.31 2.37 -16.44
C SER A 8 0.47 1.21 -16.99
N HIS A 9 1.06 0.31 -17.79
CA HIS A 9 0.40 -0.87 -18.36
C HIS A 9 0.56 -2.14 -17.52
N ILE A 10 1.13 -2.08 -16.32
CA ILE A 10 1.43 -3.25 -15.48
C ILE A 10 0.21 -4.14 -15.18
N ASN A 11 -0.98 -3.57 -15.01
CA ASN A 11 -2.21 -4.34 -14.80
C ASN A 11 -2.64 -5.09 -16.07
N LEU A 12 -2.34 -4.55 -17.27
CA LEU A 12 -2.58 -5.25 -18.54
C LEU A 12 -1.63 -6.45 -18.67
N VAL A 13 -0.36 -6.26 -18.30
CA VAL A 13 0.64 -7.35 -18.27
C VAL A 13 0.29 -8.41 -17.23
N GLY A 14 -0.17 -7.99 -16.04
CA GLY A 14 -0.69 -8.88 -15.02
C GLY A 14 -1.85 -9.73 -15.53
N TYR A 15 -2.77 -9.14 -16.30
CA TYR A 15 -3.84 -9.89 -16.97
C TYR A 15 -3.27 -10.89 -17.98
N LEU A 16 -2.35 -10.47 -18.87
CA LEU A 16 -1.78 -11.35 -19.89
C LEU A 16 -1.03 -12.57 -19.34
N THR A 17 -0.46 -12.43 -18.14
CA THR A 17 0.32 -13.48 -17.46
C THR A 17 -0.48 -14.30 -16.45
N ASP A 18 -1.73 -13.92 -16.19
CA ASP A 18 -2.61 -14.67 -15.29
C ASP A 18 -3.14 -15.94 -15.96
N GLU A 19 -3.14 -17.07 -15.25
CA GLU A 19 -3.80 -18.32 -15.66
C GLU A 19 -4.94 -18.72 -14.72
N THR A 20 -5.24 -17.90 -13.70
CA THR A 20 -6.22 -18.21 -12.67
C THR A 20 -7.64 -17.75 -13.01
N GLY A 21 -7.80 -16.98 -14.09
CA GLY A 21 -9.10 -16.52 -14.58
C GLY A 21 -9.52 -15.17 -14.02
N LEU A 22 -8.56 -14.28 -13.77
CA LEU A 22 -8.81 -12.91 -13.34
C LEU A 22 -9.73 -12.18 -14.34
N ALA A 23 -10.58 -11.30 -13.80
CA ALA A 23 -11.30 -10.35 -14.63
C ALA A 23 -10.31 -9.42 -15.32
N ALA A 24 -10.62 -9.05 -16.57
CA ALA A 24 -9.78 -8.09 -17.28
C ALA A 24 -9.78 -6.72 -16.57
N PRO A 25 -8.63 -6.04 -16.54
CA PRO A 25 -8.50 -4.76 -15.87
C PRO A 25 -9.37 -3.70 -16.56
N ARG A 26 -9.91 -2.80 -15.74
CA ARG A 26 -10.62 -1.61 -16.20
C ARG A 26 -9.62 -0.69 -16.93
N SER A 27 -9.91 -0.33 -18.18
CA SER A 27 -9.02 0.51 -18.99
C SER A 27 -9.81 1.29 -20.05
N ASP A 28 -9.16 2.30 -20.63
CA ASP A 28 -9.66 3.10 -21.74
C ASP A 28 -8.91 2.79 -23.05
N LEU A 29 -9.39 3.32 -24.18
CA LEU A 29 -8.80 3.08 -25.51
C LEU A 29 -7.37 3.63 -25.61
N ASP A 30 -7.07 4.75 -24.95
CA ASP A 30 -5.72 5.34 -24.93
C ASP A 30 -4.69 4.42 -24.30
N THR A 31 -5.02 3.89 -23.12
CA THR A 31 -4.19 2.94 -22.38
C THR A 31 -3.96 1.66 -23.19
N ILE A 32 -5.02 1.07 -23.75
CA ILE A 32 -4.89 -0.15 -24.56
C ILE A 32 -4.09 0.12 -25.84
N GLY A 33 -4.37 1.23 -26.54
CA GLY A 33 -3.69 1.61 -27.77
C GLY A 33 -2.18 1.77 -27.58
N LYS A 34 -1.77 2.55 -26.57
CA LYS A 34 -0.36 2.74 -26.21
C LYS A 34 0.32 1.42 -25.83
N PHE A 35 -0.37 0.56 -25.10
CA PHE A 35 0.16 -0.75 -24.74
C PHE A 35 0.40 -1.66 -25.95
N LEU A 36 -0.57 -1.78 -26.85
CA LEU A 36 -0.43 -2.60 -28.06
C LEU A 36 0.68 -2.08 -28.98
N MET A 37 0.81 -0.76 -29.14
CA MET A 37 1.92 -0.17 -29.88
C MET A 37 3.28 -0.54 -29.26
N SER A 38 3.37 -0.54 -27.93
CA SER A 38 4.61 -0.90 -27.23
C SER A 38 5.04 -2.34 -27.52
N LEU A 39 4.09 -3.27 -27.63
CA LEU A 39 4.34 -4.68 -27.98
C LEU A 39 4.61 -4.88 -29.48
N ALA A 40 3.98 -4.08 -30.36
CA ALA A 40 4.23 -4.09 -31.79
C ALA A 40 5.67 -3.63 -32.13
N TYR A 41 6.29 -2.82 -31.27
CA TYR A 41 7.66 -2.36 -31.43
C TYR A 41 8.67 -3.43 -31.00
N ARG A 42 9.13 -4.26 -31.95
CA ARG A 42 9.98 -5.44 -31.71
C ARG A 42 11.25 -5.20 -30.87
N GLN A 43 11.80 -3.98 -30.81
CA GLN A 43 12.97 -3.70 -29.97
C GLN A 43 12.67 -3.82 -28.47
N ASN A 44 11.39 -3.78 -28.09
CA ASN A 44 10.93 -4.01 -26.72
C ASN A 44 10.85 -5.50 -26.37
N LEU A 45 11.08 -6.41 -27.32
CA LEU A 45 10.94 -7.86 -27.12
C LEU A 45 12.30 -8.55 -27.26
N ILE A 46 12.53 -9.56 -26.42
CA ILE A 46 13.71 -10.44 -26.49
C ILE A 46 13.29 -11.91 -26.41
N SER A 47 14.01 -12.76 -27.13
CA SER A 47 13.72 -14.19 -27.15
C SER A 47 14.95 -14.99 -27.58
N SER A 48 15.11 -16.18 -26.99
CA SER A 48 16.06 -17.19 -27.49
C SER A 48 15.65 -17.79 -28.85
N THR A 49 14.39 -17.60 -29.28
CA THR A 49 13.85 -18.07 -30.57
C THR A 49 13.96 -17.04 -31.69
N GLN A 50 14.54 -15.87 -31.41
CA GLN A 50 14.61 -14.76 -32.36
C GLN A 50 15.32 -15.20 -33.66
N GLY A 51 14.70 -14.93 -34.81
CA GLY A 51 15.21 -15.35 -36.12
C GLY A 51 14.90 -16.80 -36.52
N SER A 52 14.29 -17.61 -35.65
CA SER A 52 13.80 -18.94 -35.99
C SER A 52 12.42 -18.90 -36.71
N PRO A 53 11.92 -20.04 -37.23
CA PRO A 53 10.53 -20.13 -37.70
C PRO A 53 9.50 -19.83 -36.59
N ASP A 54 9.82 -20.18 -35.35
CA ASP A 54 8.99 -19.97 -34.16
C ASP A 54 9.39 -18.69 -33.40
N ASP A 55 9.79 -17.65 -34.13
CA ASP A 55 10.23 -16.36 -33.58
C ASP A 55 9.12 -15.68 -32.77
N TRP A 56 9.18 -15.87 -31.45
CA TRP A 56 8.20 -15.33 -30.50
C TRP A 56 8.08 -13.81 -30.60
N THR A 57 9.19 -13.09 -30.83
CA THR A 57 9.16 -11.62 -30.93
C THR A 57 8.35 -11.14 -32.12
N ARG A 58 8.41 -11.88 -33.24
CA ARG A 58 7.62 -11.61 -34.44
C ARG A 58 6.14 -11.90 -34.20
N GLN A 59 5.83 -13.05 -33.63
CA GLN A 59 4.45 -13.46 -33.39
C GLN A 59 3.71 -12.50 -32.46
N VAL A 60 4.34 -12.08 -31.36
CA VAL A 60 3.77 -11.09 -30.43
C VAL A 60 3.56 -9.75 -31.11
N ALA A 61 4.57 -9.25 -31.84
CA ALA A 61 4.48 -7.94 -32.49
C ALA A 61 3.38 -7.91 -33.56
N ASP A 62 3.27 -8.97 -34.36
CA ASP A 62 2.27 -9.06 -35.43
C ASP A 62 0.85 -9.18 -34.85
N ALA A 63 0.68 -9.97 -33.78
CA ALA A 63 -0.60 -10.07 -33.06
C ALA A 63 -1.00 -8.74 -32.40
N ALA A 64 -0.06 -8.04 -31.77
CA ALA A 64 -0.31 -6.73 -31.17
C ALA A 64 -0.69 -5.68 -32.22
N GLN A 65 -0.01 -5.69 -33.37
CA GLN A 65 -0.33 -4.79 -34.49
C GLN A 65 -1.72 -5.06 -35.08
N ASP A 66 -2.13 -6.33 -35.22
CA ASP A 66 -3.48 -6.68 -35.66
C ASP A 66 -4.54 -6.15 -34.67
N GLN A 67 -4.33 -6.32 -33.36
CA GLN A 67 -5.25 -5.77 -32.37
C GLN A 67 -5.26 -4.23 -32.36
N PHE A 68 -4.11 -3.59 -32.56
CA PHE A 68 -4.01 -2.14 -32.64
C PHE A 68 -4.80 -1.59 -33.83
N ASN A 69 -4.69 -2.23 -35.01
CA ASN A 69 -5.43 -1.83 -36.20
C ASN A 69 -6.95 -1.94 -36.02
N ARG A 70 -7.43 -2.82 -35.13
CA ARG A 70 -8.86 -3.00 -34.82
C ARG A 70 -9.41 -1.96 -33.83
N LEU A 71 -8.57 -1.21 -33.14
CA LEU A 71 -9.01 -0.18 -32.17
C LEU A 71 -9.61 1.06 -32.84
N ASN A 72 -9.36 1.28 -34.14
CA ASN A 72 -9.63 2.57 -34.81
C ASN A 72 -9.06 3.77 -34.02
N PHE A 73 -7.90 3.56 -33.38
CA PHE A 73 -7.28 4.53 -32.48
C PHE A 73 -6.83 5.79 -33.23
N GLN A 74 -7.15 6.98 -32.68
CA GLN A 74 -6.73 8.27 -33.22
C GLN A 74 -6.08 9.11 -32.11
N PHE A 75 -4.83 9.54 -32.30
CA PHE A 75 -4.11 10.26 -31.25
C PHE A 75 -4.77 11.59 -30.88
N GLY A 76 -4.93 11.83 -29.58
CA GLY A 76 -5.44 13.10 -29.04
C GLY A 76 -6.96 13.25 -29.06
N GLU A 77 -7.71 12.23 -29.48
CA GLU A 77 -9.18 12.25 -29.46
C GLU A 77 -9.72 12.01 -28.03
N PRO A 78 -10.59 12.88 -27.50
CA PRO A 78 -11.20 12.71 -26.18
C PRO A 78 -12.03 11.43 -26.03
N ALA A 79 -12.53 10.89 -27.15
CA ALA A 79 -13.25 9.61 -27.17
C ALA A 79 -12.37 8.43 -26.73
N ASN A 80 -11.04 8.58 -26.75
CA ASN A 80 -10.14 7.53 -26.29
C ASN A 80 -10.13 7.33 -24.77
N GLU A 81 -10.66 8.28 -24.00
CA GLU A 81 -10.79 8.18 -22.54
C GLU A 81 -12.02 7.36 -22.11
N TRP A 82 -12.79 6.84 -23.08
CA TRP A 82 -13.96 6.03 -22.78
C TRP A 82 -13.58 4.62 -22.33
N PRO A 83 -14.25 4.08 -21.29
CA PRO A 83 -14.03 2.72 -20.85
C PRO A 83 -14.30 1.71 -21.97
N VAL A 84 -13.47 0.66 -22.02
CA VAL A 84 -13.62 -0.43 -22.99
C VAL A 84 -13.55 -1.80 -22.34
N ASP A 85 -14.10 -2.81 -23.03
CA ASP A 85 -13.88 -4.20 -22.63
C ASP A 85 -12.47 -4.63 -23.09
N SER A 86 -11.51 -4.54 -22.17
CA SER A 86 -10.12 -4.88 -22.40
C SER A 86 -9.92 -6.31 -22.94
N ARG A 87 -10.82 -7.25 -22.63
CA ARG A 87 -10.73 -8.65 -23.11
C ARG A 87 -10.70 -8.75 -24.62
N ARG A 88 -11.50 -7.92 -25.29
CA ARG A 88 -11.63 -7.92 -26.76
C ARG A 88 -10.28 -7.77 -27.46
N TYR A 89 -9.36 -7.01 -26.86
CA TYR A 89 -8.06 -6.67 -27.44
C TYR A 89 -6.90 -7.44 -26.80
N LEU A 90 -7.03 -7.86 -25.54
CA LEU A 90 -5.97 -8.53 -24.80
C LEU A 90 -6.03 -10.06 -24.91
N ASP A 91 -7.21 -10.67 -25.04
CA ASP A 91 -7.36 -12.13 -25.10
C ASP A 91 -6.55 -12.79 -26.22
N PRO A 92 -6.50 -12.22 -27.45
CA PRO A 92 -5.67 -12.77 -28.52
C PRO A 92 -4.17 -12.81 -28.19
N LEU A 93 -3.68 -11.95 -27.29
CA LEU A 93 -2.28 -11.91 -26.88
C LEU A 93 -1.95 -12.91 -25.76
N ARG A 94 -2.95 -13.35 -24.99
CA ARG A 94 -2.73 -14.23 -23.81
C ARG A 94 -1.94 -15.49 -24.16
N THR A 95 -2.19 -16.09 -25.32
CA THR A 95 -1.49 -17.30 -25.77
C THR A 95 0.03 -17.17 -25.84
N TYR A 96 0.58 -15.95 -25.91
CA TYR A 96 2.02 -15.69 -25.95
C TYR A 96 2.63 -15.38 -24.57
N PHE A 97 1.77 -15.08 -23.58
CA PHE A 97 2.13 -14.64 -22.24
C PHE A 97 1.74 -15.68 -21.16
N THR A 98 1.06 -16.76 -21.53
CA THR A 98 0.74 -17.89 -20.64
C THR A 98 1.58 -19.14 -20.95
N GLY A 99 1.65 -20.07 -20.01
CA GLY A 99 2.24 -21.39 -20.18
C GLY A 99 3.70 -21.51 -19.73
N TYR A 100 4.25 -20.46 -19.13
CA TYR A 100 5.61 -20.44 -18.62
C TYR A 100 5.69 -21.12 -17.24
N ASP A 101 6.84 -21.72 -16.94
CA ASP A 101 7.10 -22.32 -15.63
C ASP A 101 7.32 -21.23 -14.56
N PHE A 102 7.85 -20.07 -14.98
CA PHE A 102 7.91 -18.89 -14.14
C PHE A 102 7.80 -17.59 -14.94
N TYR A 103 7.53 -16.54 -14.18
CA TYR A 103 7.52 -15.17 -14.61
C TYR A 103 8.43 -14.34 -13.70
N ALA A 104 9.03 -13.29 -14.25
CA ALA A 104 9.83 -12.35 -13.49
C ALA A 104 9.52 -10.92 -13.92
N LEU A 105 9.17 -10.04 -12.98
CA LEU A 105 9.00 -8.61 -13.20
C LEU A 105 10.16 -7.86 -12.55
N VAL A 106 10.94 -7.17 -13.38
CA VAL A 106 12.03 -6.32 -12.92
C VAL A 106 11.46 -4.99 -12.43
N LEU A 107 11.88 -4.57 -11.24
CA LEU A 107 11.57 -3.27 -10.65
C LEU A 107 12.81 -2.38 -10.82
N PRO A 108 12.83 -1.43 -11.78
CA PRO A 108 14.00 -0.58 -12.02
C PRO A 108 14.22 0.42 -10.88
N ALA A 109 15.48 0.87 -10.70
CA ALA A 109 15.80 2.02 -9.86
C ALA A 109 15.50 3.36 -10.58
N ASP A 110 15.35 4.44 -9.81
CA ASP A 110 14.98 5.79 -10.30
C ASP A 110 16.10 6.50 -11.09
N ASP A 111 17.36 6.06 -11.01
CA ASP A 111 18.50 6.87 -11.43
C ASP A 111 18.58 7.07 -12.96
N HIS A 112 18.90 8.31 -13.35
CA HIS A 112 18.86 8.86 -14.71
C HIS A 112 19.91 8.28 -15.67
N GLY A 113 20.78 7.38 -15.20
CA GLY A 113 21.70 6.62 -16.02
C GLY A 113 21.20 5.18 -16.12
N ARG A 114 20.95 4.70 -17.34
CA ARG A 114 20.65 3.29 -17.67
C ARG A 114 21.14 2.35 -16.56
N ASP A 115 20.21 1.83 -15.75
CA ASP A 115 20.55 0.77 -14.80
C ASP A 115 20.93 -0.47 -15.62
N ASP A 116 22.19 -0.53 -16.04
CA ASP A 116 22.76 -1.59 -16.85
C ASP A 116 22.59 -2.95 -16.14
N SER A 117 22.46 -2.95 -14.81
CA SER A 117 22.25 -4.16 -14.03
C SER A 117 20.83 -4.71 -14.21
N THR A 118 19.79 -3.87 -14.23
CA THR A 118 18.41 -4.34 -14.52
C THR A 118 18.27 -4.82 -15.96
N LEU A 119 18.84 -4.09 -16.93
CA LEU A 119 18.88 -4.52 -18.32
C LEU A 119 19.69 -5.81 -18.51
N ARG A 120 20.78 -5.96 -17.77
CA ARG A 120 21.58 -7.19 -17.74
C ARG A 120 20.77 -8.34 -17.17
N PHE A 121 20.05 -8.15 -16.07
CA PHE A 121 19.18 -9.18 -15.51
C PHE A 121 18.10 -9.58 -16.52
N PHE A 122 17.40 -8.59 -17.09
CA PHE A 122 16.35 -8.81 -18.10
C PHE A 122 16.86 -9.65 -19.27
N ARG A 123 18.03 -9.30 -19.83
CA ARG A 123 18.65 -10.05 -20.94
C ARG A 123 19.09 -11.44 -20.51
N GLU A 124 19.82 -11.53 -19.41
CA GLU A 124 20.36 -12.80 -18.92
C GLU A 124 19.23 -13.79 -18.63
N ALA A 125 18.25 -13.41 -17.81
CA ALA A 125 17.09 -14.22 -17.49
C ALA A 125 16.25 -14.52 -18.74
N GLY A 126 16.06 -13.55 -19.62
CA GLY A 126 15.27 -13.70 -20.84
C GLY A 126 15.84 -14.73 -21.81
N PHE A 127 17.17 -14.84 -21.90
CA PHE A 127 17.87 -15.82 -22.73
C PHE A 127 18.08 -17.16 -22.01
N SER A 128 18.53 -17.16 -20.75
CA SER A 128 18.88 -18.39 -20.02
C SER A 128 17.67 -19.24 -19.65
N SER A 129 16.49 -18.63 -19.49
CA SER A 129 15.23 -19.35 -19.25
C SER A 129 14.65 -20.05 -20.49
N GLY A 130 15.20 -19.81 -21.67
CA GLY A 130 14.71 -20.38 -22.92
C GLY A 130 13.21 -20.11 -23.16
N THR A 131 12.47 -21.19 -23.41
CA THR A 131 11.00 -21.18 -23.60
C THR A 131 10.21 -21.28 -22.30
N ASN A 132 10.87 -21.50 -21.16
CA ASN A 132 10.21 -21.84 -19.90
C ASN A 132 9.97 -20.62 -19.00
N GLY A 133 10.58 -19.47 -19.29
CA GLY A 133 10.43 -18.24 -18.51
C GLY A 133 10.04 -17.02 -19.34
N LEU A 134 9.25 -16.14 -18.72
CA LEU A 134 8.92 -14.82 -19.25
C LEU A 134 9.38 -13.70 -18.30
N VAL A 135 10.26 -12.83 -18.81
CA VAL A 135 10.82 -11.71 -18.05
C VAL A 135 10.22 -10.39 -18.54
N LEU A 136 9.80 -9.56 -17.61
CA LEU A 136 9.03 -8.35 -17.83
C LEU A 136 9.82 -7.17 -17.28
N LEU A 137 10.00 -6.12 -18.09
CA LEU A 137 10.78 -4.94 -17.70
C LEU A 137 10.01 -3.65 -18.02
N PRO A 138 9.57 -2.90 -17.02
CA PRO A 138 9.02 -1.58 -17.21
C PRO A 138 10.05 -0.63 -17.86
N SER A 139 9.65 0.12 -18.89
CA SER A 139 10.49 1.04 -19.66
C SER A 139 10.53 2.45 -19.08
N GLN A 140 9.58 2.80 -18.21
CA GLN A 140 9.48 4.10 -17.55
C GLN A 140 9.74 3.99 -16.04
N ARG A 141 10.08 5.14 -15.45
CA ARG A 141 10.34 5.31 -14.01
C ARG A 141 9.07 5.08 -13.19
N TYR A 142 9.23 4.80 -11.91
CA TYR A 142 8.18 5.15 -10.96
C TYR A 142 8.11 6.68 -10.87
N GLU A 143 6.91 7.27 -10.87
CA GLU A 143 6.77 8.70 -10.60
C GLU A 143 7.33 9.02 -9.20
N LEU A 144 7.77 10.26 -8.96
CA LEU A 144 8.18 10.71 -7.63
C LEU A 144 7.05 10.44 -6.62
N GLY A 145 7.28 9.51 -5.69
CA GLY A 145 6.31 9.11 -4.68
C GLY A 145 6.10 7.60 -4.62
N LEU A 146 4.95 7.18 -4.08
CA LEU A 146 4.59 5.77 -3.94
C LEU A 146 3.94 5.25 -5.23
N ALA A 147 4.31 4.03 -5.63
CA ALA A 147 3.65 3.36 -6.73
C ALA A 147 2.31 2.78 -6.26
N GLN A 148 1.22 3.14 -6.93
CA GLN A 148 -0.13 2.69 -6.57
C GLN A 148 -0.73 1.78 -7.64
N PHE A 149 -1.35 0.69 -7.20
CA PHE A 149 -1.95 -0.30 -8.08
C PHE A 149 -3.38 -0.60 -7.63
N VAL A 150 -4.34 -0.23 -8.47
CA VAL A 150 -5.75 -0.58 -8.31
C VAL A 150 -5.97 -2.00 -8.81
N ASP A 151 -6.73 -2.80 -8.06
CA ASP A 151 -7.01 -4.20 -8.36
C ASP A 151 -5.73 -5.02 -8.65
N PRO A 152 -4.72 -5.02 -7.74
CA PRO A 152 -3.44 -5.64 -8.02
C PRO A 152 -3.64 -7.14 -8.27
N PHE A 153 -3.08 -7.62 -9.39
CA PHE A 153 -3.07 -9.04 -9.72
C PHE A 153 -2.28 -9.85 -8.67
N PRO A 154 -2.56 -11.15 -8.48
CA PRO A 154 -2.09 -11.92 -7.34
C PRO A 154 -0.59 -11.83 -7.07
N ALA A 155 0.26 -11.94 -8.10
CA ALA A 155 1.71 -11.85 -7.91
C ALA A 155 2.15 -10.45 -7.45
N LEU A 156 1.51 -9.38 -7.93
CA LEU A 156 1.85 -8.01 -7.50
C LEU A 156 1.49 -7.77 -6.02
N ARG A 157 0.48 -8.47 -5.49
CA ARG A 157 0.15 -8.44 -4.05
C ARG A 157 1.32 -8.92 -3.19
N VAL A 158 2.21 -9.75 -3.70
CA VAL A 158 3.42 -10.16 -2.97
C VAL A 158 4.33 -8.98 -2.68
N LEU A 159 4.41 -7.95 -3.52
CA LEU A 159 5.14 -6.73 -3.17
C LEU A 159 4.50 -5.97 -2.00
N ALA A 160 3.19 -6.13 -1.79
CA ALA A 160 2.50 -5.59 -0.64
C ALA A 160 2.83 -6.36 0.64
N ASP A 161 3.05 -7.68 0.58
CA ASP A 161 3.40 -8.51 1.74
C ASP A 161 4.92 -8.64 1.96
N GLN A 162 5.72 -8.33 0.94
CA GLN A 162 7.18 -8.40 0.91
C GLN A 162 7.75 -7.14 0.24
N PRO A 163 7.64 -5.96 0.89
CA PRO A 163 8.15 -4.72 0.32
C PRO A 163 9.67 -4.83 0.15
N ILE A 164 10.16 -4.36 -1.01
CA ILE A 164 11.58 -4.39 -1.37
C ILE A 164 12.05 -3.04 -1.92
N ALA A 165 13.34 -2.77 -1.76
CA ALA A 165 13.96 -1.59 -2.35
C ALA A 165 14.30 -1.87 -3.82
N PRO A 166 13.93 -0.98 -4.75
CA PRO A 166 14.47 -1.04 -6.11
C PRO A 166 15.98 -0.72 -6.14
N PRO A 167 16.74 -1.32 -7.08
CA PRO A 167 16.24 -2.24 -8.10
C PRO A 167 16.01 -3.65 -7.52
N GLY A 168 14.99 -4.34 -8.04
CA GLY A 168 14.55 -5.64 -7.54
C GLY A 168 13.84 -6.49 -8.59
N VAL A 169 13.45 -7.71 -8.22
CA VAL A 169 12.72 -8.64 -9.11
C VAL A 169 11.63 -9.36 -8.32
N LEU A 170 10.41 -9.33 -8.85
CA LEU A 170 9.29 -10.15 -8.41
C LEU A 170 9.23 -11.41 -9.28
N PHE A 171 9.31 -12.59 -8.67
CA PHE A 171 9.12 -13.88 -9.33
C PHE A 171 7.77 -14.46 -8.99
N TRP A 172 7.14 -15.15 -9.93
CA TRP A 172 5.94 -15.97 -9.67
C TRP A 172 5.80 -17.13 -10.63
N THR A 173 4.96 -18.10 -10.27
CA THR A 173 4.53 -19.18 -11.16
C THR A 173 3.01 -19.13 -11.35
N ARG A 174 2.54 -19.93 -12.32
CA ARG A 174 1.10 -20.21 -12.49
C ARG A 174 0.50 -21.14 -11.42
N LEU A 175 1.32 -21.78 -10.57
CA LEU A 175 0.83 -22.56 -9.42
C LEU A 175 0.57 -21.67 -8.20
N GLY A 176 1.03 -20.43 -8.22
CA GLY A 176 0.69 -19.40 -7.25
C GLY A 176 1.82 -19.00 -6.31
N SER A 177 2.95 -19.69 -6.29
CA SER A 177 4.10 -19.24 -5.50
C SER A 177 4.71 -17.98 -6.10
N ALA A 178 5.07 -17.03 -5.24
CA ALA A 178 5.65 -15.76 -5.64
C ALA A 178 6.57 -15.20 -4.56
N CYS A 179 7.65 -14.52 -4.96
CA CYS A 179 8.62 -13.91 -4.05
C CYS A 179 9.23 -12.64 -4.65
N ALA A 180 9.58 -11.69 -3.78
CA ALA A 180 10.23 -10.44 -4.19
C ALA A 180 11.66 -10.37 -3.62
N LEU A 181 12.64 -10.19 -4.51
CA LEU A 181 14.07 -10.21 -4.18
C LEU A 181 14.75 -8.90 -4.60
N SER A 182 15.80 -8.51 -3.86
CA SER A 182 16.71 -7.46 -4.32
C SER A 182 17.37 -7.89 -5.64
N LEU A 183 17.82 -6.95 -6.48
CA LEU A 183 18.43 -7.32 -7.77
C LEU A 183 19.63 -8.27 -7.60
N ARG A 184 20.43 -8.08 -6.54
CA ARG A 184 21.55 -8.96 -6.22
C ARG A 184 21.07 -10.37 -5.89
N ASP A 185 20.13 -10.50 -4.96
CA ASP A 185 19.60 -11.80 -4.55
C ASP A 185 18.86 -12.48 -5.71
N ALA A 186 18.24 -11.70 -6.60
CA ALA A 186 17.59 -12.20 -7.80
C ALA A 186 18.58 -12.81 -8.79
N PHE A 187 19.76 -12.21 -8.99
CA PHE A 187 20.83 -12.82 -9.80
C PHE A 187 21.32 -14.13 -9.19
N ASP A 188 21.56 -14.14 -7.88
CA ASP A 188 22.05 -15.32 -7.18
C ASP A 188 21.01 -16.45 -7.24
N PHE A 189 19.74 -16.13 -6.97
CA PHE A 189 18.61 -17.06 -7.08
C PHE A 189 18.45 -17.61 -8.50
N LEU A 190 18.48 -16.74 -9.52
CA LEU A 190 18.36 -17.15 -10.92
C LEU A 190 19.44 -18.19 -11.27
N ARG A 191 20.69 -17.89 -10.97
CA ARG A 191 21.85 -18.69 -11.41
C ARG A 191 22.01 -20.00 -10.65
N HIS A 192 21.68 -20.00 -9.35
CA HIS A 192 22.03 -21.11 -8.47
C HIS A 192 20.85 -22.00 -8.09
N ASP A 193 19.63 -21.48 -8.09
CA ASP A 193 18.44 -22.24 -7.67
C ASP A 193 17.44 -22.38 -8.83
N LEU A 194 17.06 -21.27 -9.48
CA LEU A 194 15.93 -21.25 -10.41
C LEU A 194 16.23 -21.99 -11.72
N LEU A 195 17.41 -21.77 -12.33
CA LEU A 195 17.76 -22.45 -13.59
C LEU A 195 17.88 -23.97 -13.44
N ASP A 196 18.34 -24.45 -12.28
CA ASP A 196 18.36 -25.90 -11.97
C ASP A 196 16.93 -26.42 -11.78
N ALA A 197 16.11 -25.70 -10.99
CA ALA A 197 14.71 -26.04 -10.77
C ALA A 197 13.88 -26.09 -12.07
N LEU A 198 14.16 -25.23 -13.05
CA LEU A 198 13.52 -25.25 -14.36
C LEU A 198 13.78 -26.56 -15.13
N SER A 199 14.93 -27.19 -14.92
CA SER A 199 15.22 -28.52 -15.51
C SER A 199 14.34 -29.62 -14.88
N GLY A 200 13.84 -29.39 -13.67
CA GLY A 200 12.83 -30.22 -12.99
C GLY A 200 11.37 -29.86 -13.32
N GLY A 201 11.15 -28.81 -14.14
CA GLY A 201 9.84 -28.33 -14.58
C GLY A 201 9.07 -27.49 -13.56
N LEU A 202 7.80 -27.18 -13.89
CA LEU A 202 6.92 -26.26 -13.14
C LEU A 202 6.90 -26.48 -11.63
N ARG A 203 6.76 -27.72 -11.14
CA ARG A 203 6.64 -27.98 -9.69
C ARG A 203 7.93 -27.68 -8.93
N ALA A 204 9.07 -28.11 -9.46
CA ALA A 204 10.37 -27.81 -8.86
C ALA A 204 10.64 -26.29 -8.86
N THR A 205 10.25 -25.61 -9.95
CA THR A 205 10.31 -24.15 -10.07
C THR A 205 9.45 -23.45 -9.02
N ASP A 206 8.22 -23.93 -8.81
CA ASP A 206 7.30 -23.41 -7.79
C ASP A 206 7.85 -23.59 -6.38
N ASP A 207 8.33 -24.79 -6.06
CA ASP A 207 8.94 -25.12 -4.76
C ASP A 207 10.16 -24.23 -4.46
N ALA A 208 10.99 -23.94 -5.48
CA ALA A 208 12.15 -23.05 -5.34
C ALA A 208 11.72 -21.60 -5.02
N ILE A 209 10.69 -21.08 -5.71
CA ILE A 209 10.14 -19.74 -5.45
C ILE A 209 9.48 -19.69 -4.07
N ALA A 210 8.70 -20.71 -3.69
CA ALA A 210 8.06 -20.82 -2.38
C ALA A 210 9.08 -20.83 -1.23
N LEU A 211 10.19 -21.57 -1.42
CA LEU A 211 11.28 -21.62 -0.45
C LEU A 211 11.97 -20.26 -0.27
N GLN A 212 12.15 -19.49 -1.34
CA GLN A 212 12.67 -18.12 -1.23
C GLN A 212 11.67 -17.20 -0.53
N ALA A 213 10.37 -17.30 -0.86
CA ALA A 213 9.32 -16.53 -0.20
C ALA A 213 9.31 -16.77 1.32
N SER A 214 9.46 -18.02 1.77
CA SER A 214 9.41 -18.37 3.20
C SER A 214 10.60 -17.83 4.01
N ARG A 215 11.67 -17.39 3.35
CA ARG A 215 12.84 -16.78 4.01
C ARG A 215 12.67 -15.30 4.28
N ARG A 216 11.68 -14.64 3.66
CA ARG A 216 11.42 -13.22 3.81
C ARG A 216 10.77 -12.94 5.15
N ARG A 217 11.22 -11.87 5.81
CA ARG A 217 10.68 -11.43 7.09
C ARG A 217 10.09 -10.05 6.90
N SER A 218 8.77 -9.96 6.99
CA SER A 218 8.07 -8.70 7.06
C SER A 218 7.29 -8.61 8.38
N LYS A 219 6.92 -7.39 8.73
CA LYS A 219 6.15 -7.05 9.91
C LYS A 219 4.89 -6.32 9.49
N ARG A 220 3.76 -6.65 10.10
CA ARG A 220 2.45 -6.18 9.63
C ARG A 220 1.72 -5.43 10.73
N ILE A 221 1.24 -4.24 10.39
CA ILE A 221 0.38 -3.42 11.25
C ILE A 221 -1.01 -3.42 10.64
N LEU A 222 -2.01 -3.82 11.43
CA LEU A 222 -3.40 -3.54 11.11
C LEU A 222 -3.74 -2.12 11.56
N HIS A 223 -4.13 -1.27 10.63
CA HIS A 223 -4.56 0.10 10.89
C HIS A 223 -6.08 0.18 10.74
N LEU A 224 -6.72 0.58 11.84
CA LEU A 224 -8.16 0.82 11.96
C LEU A 224 -8.41 2.28 12.34
N SER A 225 -9.60 2.78 12.07
CA SER A 225 -9.97 4.14 12.46
C SER A 225 -11.49 4.32 12.52
N ASP A 226 -11.93 5.37 13.20
CA ASP A 226 -13.32 5.86 13.19
C ASP A 226 -14.31 4.73 13.49
N LEU A 227 -14.13 4.08 14.65
CA LEU A 227 -14.91 2.92 15.11
C LEU A 227 -16.33 3.32 15.55
N HIS A 228 -16.53 4.58 15.95
CA HIS A 228 -17.81 5.16 16.40
C HIS A 228 -18.66 4.22 17.26
N ILE A 229 -18.05 3.60 18.28
CA ILE A 229 -18.74 2.71 19.21
C ILE A 229 -19.88 3.50 19.86
N GLY A 230 -21.11 2.99 19.70
CA GLY A 230 -22.34 3.61 20.16
C GLY A 230 -23.28 4.05 19.05
N LEU A 231 -22.79 4.18 17.81
CA LEU A 231 -23.64 4.42 16.65
C LEU A 231 -24.42 3.14 16.27
N ALA A 232 -25.72 3.28 16.00
CA ALA A 232 -26.61 2.13 15.76
C ALA A 232 -26.19 1.31 14.51
N GLU A 233 -25.90 2.00 13.40
CA GLU A 233 -25.39 1.39 12.16
C GLU A 233 -24.03 0.71 12.39
N ALA A 234 -23.14 1.37 13.12
CA ALA A 234 -21.82 0.82 13.46
C ALA A 234 -21.91 -0.44 14.32
N THR A 235 -22.96 -0.63 15.12
CA THR A 235 -23.03 -1.76 16.06
C THR A 235 -23.13 -3.13 15.35
N GLN A 236 -23.92 -3.21 14.28
CA GLN A 236 -24.03 -4.45 13.49
C GLN A 236 -22.73 -4.71 12.72
N ARG A 237 -22.21 -3.68 12.02
CA ARG A 237 -20.96 -3.73 11.27
C ARG A 237 -19.75 -4.04 12.16
N ARG A 238 -19.71 -3.53 13.39
CA ARG A 238 -18.65 -3.81 14.37
C ARG A 238 -18.57 -5.29 14.73
N SER A 239 -19.69 -5.98 14.87
CA SER A 239 -19.69 -7.42 15.17
C SER A 239 -19.08 -8.23 14.01
N TYR A 240 -19.36 -7.82 12.77
CA TYR A 240 -18.74 -8.38 11.57
C TYR A 240 -17.25 -8.04 11.50
N LEU A 241 -16.88 -6.76 11.63
CA LEU A 241 -15.49 -6.29 11.67
C LEU A 241 -14.67 -7.04 12.73
N LYS A 242 -15.18 -7.17 13.95
CA LYS A 242 -14.51 -7.89 15.05
C LYS A 242 -14.21 -9.35 14.68
N ARG A 243 -15.18 -10.05 14.07
CA ARG A 243 -14.99 -11.43 13.61
C ARG A 243 -13.95 -11.51 12.49
N HIS A 244 -14.00 -10.58 11.54
CA HIS A 244 -13.05 -10.47 10.44
C HIS A 244 -11.63 -10.23 10.95
N VAL A 245 -11.44 -9.17 11.76
CA VAL A 245 -10.17 -8.79 12.38
C VAL A 245 -9.58 -9.96 13.15
N LYS A 246 -10.37 -10.70 13.94
CA LYS A 246 -9.91 -11.88 14.68
C LYS A 246 -9.25 -12.94 13.77
N GLY A 247 -9.74 -13.10 12.54
CA GLY A 247 -9.14 -14.00 11.54
C GLY A 247 -7.79 -13.48 11.00
N LEU A 248 -7.58 -12.17 11.01
CA LEU A 248 -6.33 -11.53 10.55
C LEU A 248 -5.22 -11.55 11.60
N LEU A 249 -5.58 -11.41 12.90
CA LEU A 249 -4.63 -11.23 14.00
C LEU A 249 -3.44 -12.22 14.03
N PRO A 250 -3.58 -13.52 13.69
CA PRO A 250 -2.42 -14.43 13.67
C PRO A 250 -1.29 -14.02 12.72
N SER A 251 -1.59 -13.18 11.73
CA SER A 251 -0.66 -12.69 10.72
C SER A 251 -0.27 -11.21 10.93
N ILE A 252 -0.64 -10.61 12.06
CA ILE A 252 -0.45 -9.20 12.37
C ILE A 252 0.44 -9.06 13.62
N ASP A 253 1.48 -8.25 13.54
CA ASP A 253 2.40 -8.00 14.66
C ASP A 253 1.88 -6.88 15.58
N ARG A 254 1.19 -5.88 15.03
CA ARG A 254 0.70 -4.70 15.77
C ARG A 254 -0.64 -4.23 15.25
N VAL A 255 -1.45 -3.64 16.13
CA VAL A 255 -2.71 -2.98 15.73
C VAL A 255 -2.68 -1.53 16.19
N ALA A 256 -3.07 -0.62 15.30
CA ALA A 256 -3.21 0.81 15.57
C ALA A 256 -4.64 1.28 15.26
N VAL A 257 -5.22 2.05 16.18
CA VAL A 257 -6.53 2.70 16.00
C VAL A 257 -6.37 4.21 16.05
N THR A 258 -6.63 4.89 14.93
CA THR A 258 -6.37 6.33 14.77
C THR A 258 -7.58 7.21 15.08
N GLY A 259 -8.17 7.04 16.26
CA GLY A 259 -9.19 7.93 16.81
C GLY A 259 -10.64 7.61 16.45
N ASP A 260 -11.52 8.44 17.00
CA ASP A 260 -12.99 8.31 16.97
C ASP A 260 -13.45 6.90 17.34
N LEU A 261 -12.98 6.45 18.50
CA LEU A 261 -13.33 5.17 19.09
C LEU A 261 -14.80 5.12 19.44
N PHE A 262 -15.33 6.23 19.98
CA PHE A 262 -16.72 6.38 20.40
C PHE A 262 -17.46 7.36 19.50
N ASP A 263 -18.77 7.18 19.36
CA ASP A 263 -19.62 8.24 18.80
C ASP A 263 -19.87 9.36 19.85
N THR A 264 -20.27 8.94 21.06
CA THR A 264 -20.35 9.79 22.24
C THR A 264 -19.94 8.97 23.47
N PRO A 265 -18.82 9.29 24.15
CA PRO A 265 -18.31 8.45 25.23
C PRO A 265 -19.32 8.23 26.37
N SER A 266 -19.42 6.99 26.87
CA SER A 266 -20.17 6.58 28.07
C SER A 266 -19.53 5.33 28.69
N GLU A 267 -19.86 5.00 29.95
CA GLU A 267 -19.30 3.83 30.66
C GLU A 267 -19.64 2.50 29.97
N ASP A 268 -20.88 2.33 29.48
CA ASP A 268 -21.31 1.11 28.78
C ASP A 268 -20.52 0.92 27.47
N LEU A 269 -20.33 2.00 26.71
CA LEU A 269 -19.56 1.97 25.48
C LEU A 269 -18.08 1.69 25.77
N ARG A 270 -17.57 2.20 26.90
CA ARG A 270 -16.21 1.94 27.33
C ARG A 270 -15.97 0.45 27.57
N ALA A 271 -16.89 -0.25 28.23
CA ALA A 271 -16.78 -1.70 28.40
C ALA A 271 -16.70 -2.44 27.05
N SER A 272 -17.48 -2.00 26.05
CA SER A 272 -17.42 -2.56 24.69
C SER A 272 -16.06 -2.32 24.02
N PHE A 273 -15.43 -1.17 24.25
CA PHE A 273 -14.09 -0.88 23.73
C PHE A 273 -13.01 -1.69 24.44
N ASP A 274 -13.10 -1.83 25.76
CA ASP A 274 -12.15 -2.63 26.54
C ASP A 274 -12.24 -4.12 26.15
N GLU A 275 -13.43 -4.64 25.83
CA GLU A 275 -13.60 -5.97 25.25
C GLU A 275 -12.88 -6.10 23.90
N PHE A 276 -13.12 -5.16 22.98
CA PHE A 276 -12.44 -5.14 21.68
C PHE A 276 -10.91 -5.08 21.84
N ARG A 277 -10.41 -4.23 22.74
CA ARG A 277 -8.99 -4.14 23.06
C ARG A 277 -8.44 -5.48 23.50
N ARG A 278 -9.07 -6.14 24.49
CA ARG A 278 -8.60 -7.43 25.00
C ARG A 278 -8.52 -8.48 23.90
N ASP A 279 -9.51 -8.58 23.03
CA ASP A 279 -9.48 -9.53 21.92
C ASP A 279 -8.29 -9.29 20.96
N VAL A 280 -7.98 -8.02 20.69
CA VAL A 280 -6.84 -7.65 19.83
C VAL A 280 -5.51 -7.91 20.53
N GLU A 281 -5.40 -7.55 21.80
CA GLU A 281 -4.19 -7.73 22.61
C GLU A 281 -3.91 -9.21 22.88
N ASP A 282 -4.94 -10.03 23.08
CA ASP A 282 -4.82 -11.48 23.21
C ASP A 282 -4.37 -12.13 21.89
N GLY A 283 -4.90 -11.67 20.76
CA GLY A 283 -4.57 -12.18 19.44
C GLY A 283 -3.15 -11.84 18.97
N THR A 284 -2.64 -10.65 19.32
CA THR A 284 -1.29 -10.18 18.93
C THR A 284 -0.24 -10.35 20.03
N ARG A 285 -0.65 -10.56 21.28
CA ARG A 285 0.19 -10.50 22.49
C ARG A 285 0.94 -9.17 22.65
N LYS A 286 0.39 -8.11 22.05
CA LYS A 286 0.92 -6.75 22.08
C LYS A 286 -0.19 -5.79 22.45
N ARG A 287 0.15 -4.72 23.15
CA ARG A 287 -0.81 -3.68 23.52
C ARG A 287 -1.36 -2.98 22.27
N LEU A 288 -2.65 -2.64 22.30
CA LEU A 288 -3.30 -1.89 21.24
C LEU A 288 -2.76 -0.45 21.20
N LEU A 289 -2.28 -0.01 20.03
CA LEU A 289 -1.89 1.38 19.83
C LEU A 289 -3.14 2.21 19.54
N VAL A 290 -3.32 3.31 20.25
CA VAL A 290 -4.51 4.16 20.16
C VAL A 290 -4.08 5.61 20.17
N VAL A 291 -4.72 6.44 19.35
CA VAL A 291 -4.76 7.90 19.54
C VAL A 291 -6.20 8.35 19.66
N PRO A 292 -6.50 9.38 20.46
CA PRO A 292 -7.86 9.90 20.56
C PRO A 292 -8.23 10.70 19.31
N GLY A 293 -9.49 10.58 18.88
CA GLY A 293 -10.12 11.48 17.92
C GLY A 293 -10.92 12.58 18.59
N ASN A 294 -11.74 13.30 17.82
CA ASN A 294 -12.53 14.40 18.36
C ASN A 294 -13.81 13.93 19.06
N HIS A 295 -14.41 12.82 18.62
CA HIS A 295 -15.57 12.24 19.30
C HIS A 295 -15.21 11.59 20.64
N ASP A 296 -13.94 11.21 20.82
CA ASP A 296 -13.44 10.67 22.09
C ASP A 296 -13.34 11.72 23.20
N MET A 297 -13.41 13.01 22.84
CA MET A 297 -13.29 14.15 23.74
C MET A 297 -14.65 14.59 24.27
N ARG A 298 -14.92 14.39 25.57
CA ARG A 298 -16.10 15.00 26.21
C ARG A 298 -15.81 16.44 26.64
N THR A 299 -16.64 17.38 26.15
CA THR A 299 -16.91 18.67 26.81
C THR A 299 -18.39 18.77 27.22
N LYS A 300 -18.84 17.96 28.20
CA LYS A 300 -20.16 18.20 28.81
C LYS A 300 -20.06 19.36 29.80
N GLY A 301 -20.35 20.56 29.31
CA GLY A 301 -20.85 21.66 30.11
C GLY A 301 -22.35 21.47 30.36
N ASN A 302 -22.72 21.19 31.60
CA ASN A 302 -23.82 21.91 32.25
C ASN A 302 -23.34 22.24 33.66
N ALA A 303 -22.82 23.45 33.80
CA ALA A 303 -22.56 24.04 35.10
C ALA A 303 -23.90 24.27 35.80
N ILE A 304 -24.30 23.33 36.65
CA ILE A 304 -25.21 23.64 37.75
C ILE A 304 -24.35 23.54 39.02
N GLY A 305 -23.95 24.69 39.55
CA GLY A 305 -23.30 24.79 40.86
C GLY A 305 -21.77 24.87 40.85
N GLY A 306 -21.22 26.04 40.50
CA GLY A 306 -20.12 26.69 41.25
C GLY A 306 -18.72 26.08 41.34
N LEU A 307 -18.45 24.82 40.97
CA LEU A 307 -17.10 24.23 41.01
C LEU A 307 -16.68 23.68 39.64
N ARG A 308 -15.91 24.49 38.89
CA ARG A 308 -15.26 24.11 37.64
C ARG A 308 -14.18 23.05 37.90
N ARG A 309 -14.46 21.78 37.64
CA ARG A 309 -13.46 20.82 37.18
C ARG A 309 -13.87 20.34 35.78
N LYS A 310 -13.14 20.78 34.77
CA LYS A 310 -13.20 20.23 33.41
C LYS A 310 -12.62 18.82 33.47
N ALA A 311 -13.46 17.80 33.59
CA ALA A 311 -13.05 16.42 33.40
C ALA A 311 -13.14 16.11 31.90
N GLU A 312 -12.06 16.42 31.18
CA GLU A 312 -11.85 16.00 29.79
C GLU A 312 -11.39 14.53 29.81
N TYR A 313 -12.23 13.60 29.37
CA TYR A 313 -12.05 12.14 29.50
C TYR A 313 -11.00 11.54 28.53
N VAL A 314 -9.91 12.25 28.24
CA VAL A 314 -8.81 11.74 27.38
C VAL A 314 -7.90 10.77 28.12
N THR A 315 -7.76 10.97 29.44
CA THR A 315 -6.77 10.27 30.26
C THR A 315 -7.04 8.79 30.43
N ASP A 316 -8.24 8.34 30.13
CA ASP A 316 -8.67 6.99 30.48
C ASP A 316 -8.52 6.00 29.33
N LEU A 317 -8.20 6.42 28.11
CA LEU A 317 -8.03 5.51 26.97
C LEU A 317 -6.76 4.66 27.06
N ASP A 318 -5.92 4.85 28.09
CA ASP A 318 -4.62 4.19 28.23
C ASP A 318 -3.88 4.16 26.88
N TRP A 319 -3.62 5.36 26.34
CA TRP A 319 -2.78 5.55 25.15
C TRP A 319 -1.40 6.05 25.57
N SER A 320 -0.38 5.76 24.77
CA SER A 320 1.01 6.13 25.07
C SER A 320 1.58 7.06 24.02
N SER A 321 2.31 8.09 24.46
CA SER A 321 2.90 9.11 23.57
C SER A 321 4.00 8.56 22.67
N ILE A 322 4.69 7.52 23.13
CA ILE A 322 5.70 6.78 22.37
C ILE A 322 5.59 5.29 22.73
N ASP A 323 5.76 4.42 21.76
CA ASP A 323 5.89 2.97 21.97
C ASP A 323 7.04 2.44 21.10
N VAL A 324 7.97 1.71 21.70
CA VAL A 324 9.14 1.13 21.01
C VAL A 324 8.94 -0.38 20.92
N ASP A 325 8.74 -0.89 19.71
CA ASP A 325 8.72 -2.33 19.46
C ASP A 325 10.07 -2.82 18.97
N HIS A 326 10.79 -3.52 19.83
CA HIS A 326 12.10 -4.09 19.49
C HIS A 326 12.05 -5.29 18.55
N ASP A 327 10.96 -6.06 18.55
CA ASP A 327 10.79 -7.21 17.65
C ASP A 327 10.46 -6.73 16.23
N MET A 328 9.67 -5.67 16.15
CA MET A 328 9.35 -5.01 14.88
C MET A 328 10.43 -4.03 14.40
N GLN A 329 11.35 -3.63 15.29
CA GLN A 329 12.33 -2.55 15.07
C GLN A 329 11.65 -1.23 14.63
N THR A 330 10.58 -0.86 15.33
CA THR A 330 9.75 0.31 14.99
C THR A 330 9.45 1.15 16.22
N VAL A 331 9.42 2.48 16.06
CA VAL A 331 9.00 3.46 17.07
C VAL A 331 7.71 4.13 16.60
N PHE A 332 6.68 4.08 17.45
CA PHE A 332 5.40 4.73 17.21
C PHE A 332 5.30 6.01 18.03
N PHE A 333 5.04 7.13 17.36
CA PHE A 333 4.84 8.45 17.95
C PHE A 333 3.36 8.81 17.92
N SER A 334 2.71 8.83 19.08
CA SER A 334 1.27 9.07 19.17
C SER A 334 0.99 10.53 19.51
N PHE A 335 0.08 11.16 18.77
CA PHE A 335 -0.32 12.54 18.95
C PHE A 335 -1.83 12.66 19.20
N ASN A 336 -2.19 13.48 20.18
CA ASN A 336 -3.58 13.87 20.38
C ASN A 336 -3.83 15.14 19.55
N SER A 337 -4.41 14.98 18.36
CA SER A 337 -4.71 16.12 17.50
C SER A 337 -5.96 16.90 17.88
N SER A 338 -6.74 16.43 18.86
CA SER A 338 -7.96 17.10 19.33
C SER A 338 -7.71 18.00 20.55
N GLU A 339 -6.45 18.16 21.00
CA GLU A 339 -6.09 18.92 22.21
C GLU A 339 -6.48 20.41 22.12
N THR A 340 -6.42 21.01 20.93
CA THR A 340 -6.64 22.45 20.72
C THR A 340 -8.07 22.77 20.28
N GLY A 341 -9.04 22.47 21.13
CA GLY A 341 -10.29 23.23 21.33
C GLY A 341 -11.31 23.44 20.19
N ASN A 342 -10.99 23.14 18.93
CA ASN A 342 -11.93 23.25 17.81
C ASN A 342 -12.08 21.89 17.18
N PHE A 343 -12.90 21.01 17.79
CA PHE A 343 -13.06 19.56 17.55
C PHE A 343 -13.06 19.07 16.09
N ALA A 344 -13.33 19.92 15.11
CA ALA A 344 -13.22 19.54 13.71
C ALA A 344 -11.79 19.77 13.16
N ARG A 345 -11.10 20.82 13.63
CA ARG A 345 -9.73 21.21 13.28
C ARG A 345 -8.73 20.57 14.24
N GLY A 346 -7.87 19.72 13.70
CA GLY A 346 -6.78 19.12 14.46
C GLY A 346 -5.56 20.04 14.56
N SER A 347 -4.73 19.86 15.59
CA SER A 347 -3.38 20.41 15.61
C SER A 347 -2.43 19.55 16.45
N VAL A 348 -1.13 19.69 16.24
CA VAL A 348 -0.11 19.07 17.10
C VAL A 348 0.81 20.15 17.66
N SER A 349 0.56 20.49 18.92
CA SER A 349 1.29 21.57 19.60
C SER A 349 2.80 21.32 19.69
N LEU A 350 3.58 22.40 19.72
CA LEU A 350 5.02 22.35 19.99
C LEU A 350 5.35 21.56 21.26
N ARG A 351 4.52 21.68 22.31
CA ARG A 351 4.68 20.94 23.56
C ARG A 351 4.62 19.43 23.33
N GLN A 352 3.65 18.94 22.54
CA GLN A 352 3.57 17.52 22.21
C GLN A 352 4.83 17.08 21.45
N ARG A 353 5.23 17.82 20.41
CA ARG A 353 6.44 17.54 19.61
C ARG A 353 7.71 17.45 20.45
N LEU A 354 7.96 18.43 21.32
CA LEU A 354 9.13 18.43 22.23
C LEU A 354 9.10 17.25 23.20
N SER A 355 7.95 16.96 23.79
CA SER A 355 7.81 15.82 24.71
C SER A 355 8.07 14.46 24.03
N ARG A 356 7.69 14.30 22.76
CA ARG A 356 7.98 13.07 21.99
C ARG A 356 9.46 12.99 21.63
N ALA A 357 10.08 14.11 21.28
CA ALA A 357 11.50 14.17 20.98
C ALA A 357 12.34 13.73 22.19
N GLU A 358 12.07 14.32 23.37
CA GLU A 358 12.75 14.00 24.63
C GLU A 358 12.64 12.51 24.97
N LYS A 359 11.43 11.94 24.95
CA LYS A 359 11.23 10.52 25.24
C LYS A 359 11.94 9.59 24.26
N HIS A 360 12.00 9.95 22.98
CA HIS A 360 12.75 9.14 22.00
C HIS A 360 14.26 9.23 22.22
N ASP A 361 14.78 10.41 22.56
CA ASP A 361 16.20 10.59 22.85
C ASP A 361 16.62 9.84 24.13
N ASP A 362 15.71 9.73 25.11
CA ASP A 362 15.87 8.87 26.29
C ASP A 362 15.92 7.38 25.91
N GLU A 363 15.02 6.91 25.05
CA GLU A 363 15.02 5.52 24.57
C GLU A 363 16.29 5.19 23.76
N ILE A 364 16.77 6.12 22.92
CA ILE A 364 18.06 5.99 22.24
C ILE A 364 19.22 5.95 23.24
N HIS A 365 19.18 6.76 24.30
CA HIS A 365 20.21 6.72 25.35
C HIS A 365 20.24 5.37 26.06
N ARG A 366 19.06 4.79 26.36
CA ARG A 366 18.94 3.46 26.97
C ARG A 366 19.40 2.35 26.03
N LYS A 367 19.03 2.42 24.75
CA LYS A 367 19.36 1.40 23.73
C LYS A 367 19.69 2.08 22.39
N LYS A 368 20.98 2.18 22.09
CA LYS A 368 21.49 2.88 20.89
C LYS A 368 20.88 2.41 19.57
N GLN A 369 20.54 1.12 19.46
CA GLN A 369 19.90 0.52 18.28
C GLN A 369 18.54 1.13 17.93
N VAL A 370 17.83 1.75 18.89
CA VAL A 370 16.53 2.40 18.66
C VAL A 370 16.63 3.54 17.64
N ARG A 371 17.80 4.20 17.56
CA ARG A 371 18.06 5.25 16.57
C ARG A 371 17.87 4.75 15.14
N ASP A 372 18.11 3.47 14.91
CA ASP A 372 18.11 2.86 13.60
C ASP A 372 16.76 2.16 13.31
N TYR A 373 15.75 2.29 14.17
CA TYR A 373 14.41 1.76 13.93
C TYR A 373 13.64 2.56 12.89
N PHE A 374 12.54 2.00 12.40
CA PHE A 374 11.58 2.71 11.56
C PHE A 374 10.66 3.57 12.42
N ASN A 375 10.38 4.81 12.02
CA ASN A 375 9.60 5.74 12.83
C ASN A 375 8.24 6.02 12.15
N ILE A 376 7.15 5.84 12.90
CA ILE A 376 5.77 6.03 12.44
C ILE A 376 5.06 7.02 13.37
N ALA A 377 4.37 8.02 12.83
CA ALA A 377 3.48 8.86 13.62
C ALA A 377 2.02 8.38 13.52
N LEU A 378 1.29 8.48 14.62
CA LEU A 378 -0.14 8.20 14.71
C LEU A 378 -0.86 9.50 15.10
N VAL A 379 -1.87 9.88 14.35
CA VAL A 379 -2.69 11.08 14.59
C VAL A 379 -4.12 10.83 14.11
N HIS A 380 -5.14 11.48 14.67
CA HIS A 380 -6.51 11.30 14.17
C HIS A 380 -6.80 12.20 12.95
N HIS A 381 -6.74 13.51 13.15
CA HIS A 381 -6.97 14.49 12.09
C HIS A 381 -5.91 14.43 10.98
N HIS A 382 -6.35 14.60 9.73
CA HIS A 382 -5.50 14.59 8.54
C HIS A 382 -4.48 15.75 8.54
N PRO A 383 -3.15 15.49 8.51
CA PRO A 383 -2.11 16.48 8.75
C PRO A 383 -1.66 17.32 7.54
N VAL A 384 -2.42 17.34 6.43
CA VAL A 384 -2.02 18.00 5.18
C VAL A 384 -3.16 18.88 4.64
N ASN A 385 -2.83 20.04 4.07
CA ASN A 385 -3.83 20.87 3.40
C ASN A 385 -4.17 20.28 2.02
N TYR A 386 -5.46 20.07 1.74
CA TYR A 386 -5.94 19.53 0.46
C TYR A 386 -5.82 20.58 -0.66
N GLY A 387 -4.60 20.76 -1.15
CA GLY A 387 -4.25 21.48 -2.38
C GLY A 387 -3.41 20.63 -3.35
N SER A 388 -2.93 19.48 -2.89
CA SER A 388 -2.38 18.41 -3.71
C SER A 388 -3.55 17.74 -4.44
N GLN A 389 -3.52 17.71 -5.77
CA GLN A 389 -4.50 16.93 -6.53
C GLN A 389 -4.49 15.48 -6.03
N PRO A 390 -5.65 14.79 -5.94
CA PRO A 390 -5.68 13.36 -5.67
C PRO A 390 -4.76 12.66 -6.69
N THR A 391 -3.65 12.12 -6.19
CA THR A 391 -2.64 11.45 -7.02
C THR A 391 -3.09 10.05 -7.38
N ALA A 392 -4.00 9.45 -6.60
CA ALA A 392 -4.50 8.11 -6.80
C ALA A 392 -5.63 8.06 -7.85
N LEU A 393 -5.51 7.11 -8.80
CA LEU A 393 -6.60 6.76 -9.72
C LEU A 393 -7.89 6.36 -8.97
N TYR A 394 -7.75 5.71 -7.81
CA TYR A 394 -8.86 5.31 -6.95
C TYR A 394 -9.61 6.51 -6.33
N GLU A 395 -8.89 7.55 -5.90
CA GLU A 395 -9.50 8.78 -5.38
C GLU A 395 -10.29 9.52 -6.46
N ARG A 396 -9.84 9.48 -7.72
CA ARG A 396 -10.61 10.03 -8.86
C ARG A 396 -11.90 9.24 -9.12
N ILE A 397 -11.89 7.93 -8.87
CA ILE A 397 -13.07 7.07 -8.99
C ILE A 397 -14.06 7.35 -7.85
N LEU A 398 -13.59 7.47 -6.61
CA LEU A 398 -14.43 7.81 -5.45
C LEU A 398 -14.93 9.26 -5.47
N ALA A 399 -14.16 10.21 -5.97
CA ALA A 399 -14.57 11.60 -6.11
C ALA A 399 -15.82 11.76 -7.02
N ARG A 400 -16.02 10.85 -7.99
CA ARG A 400 -17.23 10.79 -8.83
C ARG A 400 -18.47 10.32 -8.08
N LEU A 401 -18.32 9.70 -6.91
CA LEU A 401 -19.42 9.20 -6.07
C LEU A 401 -19.88 10.17 -4.97
N GLY A 402 -19.33 11.40 -4.96
CA GLY A 402 -19.81 12.50 -4.12
C GLY A 402 -19.04 12.69 -2.82
N GLY A 403 -18.23 13.75 -2.79
CA GLY A 403 -17.61 14.29 -1.58
C GLY A 403 -17.50 15.81 -1.73
N ASP A 404 -18.33 16.53 -0.99
CA ASP A 404 -18.40 17.99 -0.98
C ASP A 404 -17.36 18.52 0.03
N ASP A 405 -16.26 19.08 -0.48
CA ASP A 405 -15.13 19.56 0.32
C ASP A 405 -15.44 20.92 0.98
N ARG A 406 -16.12 20.91 2.13
CA ARG A 406 -16.04 22.03 3.08
C ARG A 406 -14.97 21.72 4.13
N PHE A 407 -13.78 22.17 3.76
CA PHE A 407 -12.49 21.93 4.39
C PHE A 407 -12.44 22.24 5.89
N ILE A 408 -11.88 21.31 6.65
CA ILE A 408 -11.50 21.52 8.04
C ILE A 408 -9.98 21.39 8.13
N ALA A 409 -9.32 22.50 8.49
CA ALA A 409 -7.87 22.66 8.44
C ALA A 409 -7.17 21.97 9.63
N PHE A 410 -6.02 21.34 9.36
CA PHE A 410 -5.07 20.96 10.39
C PHE A 410 -4.15 22.15 10.68
N GLU A 411 -4.32 22.74 11.85
CA GLU A 411 -3.54 23.89 12.28
C GLU A 411 -2.10 23.44 12.56
N GLU A 412 -1.12 24.24 12.13
CA GLU A 412 0.32 23.93 12.24
C GLU A 412 0.77 22.67 11.47
N SER A 413 0.10 22.32 10.36
CA SER A 413 0.43 21.16 9.53
C SER A 413 1.89 21.16 9.04
N GLU A 414 2.38 22.30 8.58
CA GLU A 414 3.77 22.48 8.11
C GLU A 414 4.77 22.19 9.23
N ASP A 415 4.49 22.69 10.42
CA ASP A 415 5.30 22.54 11.62
C ASP A 415 5.38 21.08 12.10
N PHE A 416 4.29 20.34 11.93
CA PHE A 416 4.22 18.91 12.22
C PHE A 416 4.96 18.08 11.17
N VAL A 417 4.76 18.37 9.88
CA VAL A 417 5.45 17.68 8.77
C VAL A 417 6.97 17.91 8.87
N ASN A 418 7.42 19.16 9.08
CA ASN A 418 8.83 19.48 9.27
C ASN A 418 9.44 18.73 10.46
N TRP A 419 8.68 18.62 11.57
CA TRP A 419 9.13 17.83 12.72
C TRP A 419 9.24 16.33 12.38
N CYS A 420 8.29 15.79 11.60
CA CYS A 420 8.35 14.40 11.13
C CYS A 420 9.61 14.14 10.28
N VAL A 421 9.90 15.02 9.32
CA VAL A 421 11.12 14.95 8.49
C VAL A 421 12.37 14.99 9.36
N GLY A 422 12.48 15.97 10.27
CA GLY A 422 13.64 16.11 11.17
C GLY A 422 13.84 14.91 12.11
N ARG A 423 12.80 14.11 12.36
CA ARG A 423 12.84 12.87 13.15
C ARG A 423 12.87 11.60 12.30
N LYS A 424 13.03 11.72 10.98
CA LYS A 424 13.05 10.61 10.01
C LYS A 424 11.79 9.74 10.11
N ILE A 425 10.63 10.38 10.36
CA ILE A 425 9.32 9.74 10.28
C ILE A 425 8.89 9.76 8.82
N GLY A 426 8.99 8.62 8.15
CA GLY A 426 8.60 8.47 6.74
C GLY A 426 7.11 8.18 6.54
N LEU A 427 6.40 7.81 7.61
CA LEU A 427 5.01 7.36 7.55
C LEU A 427 4.17 7.94 8.70
N VAL A 428 3.00 8.49 8.36
CA VAL A 428 1.99 8.98 9.30
C VAL A 428 0.66 8.25 9.02
N LEU A 429 0.08 7.63 10.04
CA LEU A 429 -1.22 6.97 9.96
C LEU A 429 -2.29 7.86 10.59
N HIS A 430 -3.43 8.03 9.90
CA HIS A 430 -4.54 8.86 10.36
C HIS A 430 -5.97 8.37 10.02
N GLY A 431 -6.96 9.10 10.55
CA GLY A 431 -8.41 8.86 10.43
C GLY A 431 -9.20 10.08 9.96
N HIS A 432 -10.40 10.28 10.54
CA HIS A 432 -11.27 11.47 10.48
C HIS A 432 -12.02 11.69 9.15
N LYS A 433 -11.42 11.35 8.00
CA LYS A 433 -12.03 11.60 6.68
C LYS A 433 -13.06 10.54 6.26
N HIS A 434 -13.13 9.41 6.96
CA HIS A 434 -13.98 8.26 6.65
C HIS A 434 -13.80 7.62 5.26
N ILE A 435 -12.80 8.08 4.49
CA ILE A 435 -12.41 7.56 3.18
C ILE A 435 -10.91 7.28 3.21
N PRO A 436 -10.44 6.13 2.69
CA PRO A 436 -9.01 5.88 2.59
C PRO A 436 -8.31 6.91 1.73
N HIS A 437 -7.13 7.35 2.17
CA HIS A 437 -6.41 8.44 1.55
C HIS A 437 -4.90 8.21 1.58
N LEU A 438 -4.19 8.65 0.56
CA LEU A 438 -2.74 8.56 0.49
C LEU A 438 -2.15 9.84 -0.10
N ALA A 439 -1.24 10.47 0.62
CA ALA A 439 -0.51 11.64 0.13
C ALA A 439 0.95 11.61 0.57
N THR A 440 1.86 11.93 -0.34
CA THR A 440 3.26 12.21 -0.02
C THR A 440 3.47 13.71 0.01
N VAL A 441 4.09 14.20 1.08
CA VAL A 441 4.33 15.63 1.31
C VAL A 441 5.81 15.88 1.50
N GLN A 442 6.31 16.90 0.81
CA GLN A 442 7.64 17.45 1.03
C GLN A 442 7.54 18.69 1.92
N PRO A 443 8.49 18.90 2.84
CA PRO A 443 8.57 20.11 3.64
C PRO A 443 8.84 21.32 2.74
N THR A 444 8.22 22.44 3.06
CA THR A 444 8.41 23.74 2.39
C THR A 444 9.81 24.33 2.58
N ARG A 445 10.53 23.90 3.61
CA ARG A 445 11.86 24.42 3.97
C ARG A 445 12.96 23.40 3.70
N GLY A 446 13.46 23.36 2.47
CA GLY A 446 14.83 22.97 2.08
C GLY A 446 15.45 21.64 2.54
N ASP A 447 14.75 20.83 3.34
CA ASP A 447 15.18 19.50 3.76
C ASP A 447 14.68 18.47 2.73
N ASP A 448 15.58 17.62 2.22
CA ASP A 448 15.32 16.62 1.16
C ASP A 448 14.49 15.39 1.62
N GLY A 449 13.66 15.55 2.66
CA GLY A 449 12.86 14.47 3.24
C GLY A 449 11.39 14.47 2.77
N GLU A 450 10.78 13.30 2.75
CA GLU A 450 9.36 13.13 2.44
C GLU A 450 8.62 12.43 3.56
N VAL A 451 7.38 12.82 3.78
CA VAL A 451 6.46 12.15 4.70
C VAL A 451 5.27 11.64 3.91
N THR A 452 4.99 10.35 4.01
CA THR A 452 3.74 9.80 3.49
C THR A 452 2.69 9.73 4.58
N VAL A 453 1.50 10.19 4.25
CA VAL A 453 0.33 10.24 5.11
C VAL A 453 -0.71 9.25 4.57
N VAL A 454 -1.16 8.33 5.42
CA VAL A 454 -2.11 7.25 5.09
C VAL A 454 -3.35 7.39 5.97
N GLY A 455 -4.50 7.56 5.35
CA GLY A 455 -5.81 7.57 5.99
C GLY A 455 -6.51 6.23 5.83
N CYS A 456 -7.01 5.65 6.92
CA CYS A 456 -7.68 4.34 6.93
C CYS A 456 -9.11 4.34 6.37
N GLY A 457 -9.76 5.51 6.34
CA GLY A 457 -11.21 5.58 6.23
C GLY A 457 -11.91 5.08 7.50
N SER A 458 -13.20 4.74 7.42
CA SER A 458 -13.94 4.26 8.61
C SER A 458 -14.05 2.75 8.64
N SER A 459 -13.56 2.12 9.72
CA SER A 459 -13.62 0.66 9.85
C SER A 459 -15.01 0.08 10.06
N VAL A 460 -15.98 0.91 10.44
CA VAL A 460 -17.39 0.53 10.54
C VAL A 460 -18.26 1.19 9.47
N GLY A 461 -17.67 1.91 8.52
CA GLY A 461 -18.43 2.62 7.49
C GLY A 461 -19.35 3.70 8.06
N ALA A 462 -18.84 4.49 9.01
CA ALA A 462 -19.60 5.61 9.58
C ALA A 462 -20.12 6.54 8.47
N GLU A 463 -21.29 7.14 8.70
CA GLU A 463 -21.94 8.07 7.75
C GLU A 463 -22.26 7.46 6.38
N GLY A 464 -22.57 6.16 6.33
CA GLY A 464 -22.92 5.45 5.10
C GLY A 464 -21.74 5.23 4.15
N LYS A 465 -20.49 5.36 4.62
CA LYS A 465 -19.28 5.04 3.86
C LYS A 465 -18.99 3.53 3.87
N PRO A 466 -18.16 3.03 2.95
CA PRO A 466 -17.65 1.66 2.99
C PRO A 466 -16.94 1.33 4.31
N MET A 467 -17.01 0.08 4.75
CA MET A 467 -16.15 -0.38 5.85
C MET A 467 -14.73 -0.56 5.34
N CYS A 468 -13.74 0.00 6.04
CA CYS A 468 -12.35 0.05 5.57
C CYS A 468 -11.34 -0.41 6.64
N TYR A 469 -10.26 -1.08 6.22
CA TYR A 469 -9.06 -1.19 7.04
C TYR A 469 -7.83 -1.23 6.16
N ASP A 470 -6.69 -0.88 6.75
CA ASP A 470 -5.41 -0.91 6.08
C ASP A 470 -4.49 -1.95 6.71
N VAL A 471 -3.65 -2.56 5.89
CA VAL A 471 -2.51 -3.37 6.37
C VAL A 471 -1.24 -2.72 5.89
N VAL A 472 -0.45 -2.21 6.83
CA VAL A 472 0.89 -1.69 6.57
C VAL A 472 1.87 -2.83 6.74
N THR A 473 2.66 -3.13 5.72
CA THR A 473 3.74 -4.12 5.81
C THR A 473 5.07 -3.40 5.79
N ILE A 474 6.01 -3.81 6.64
CA ILE A 474 7.35 -3.23 6.76
C ILE A 474 8.39 -4.35 6.68
N GLU A 475 9.44 -4.14 5.91
CA GLU A 475 10.66 -4.93 5.94
C GLU A 475 11.66 -4.20 6.87
N PRO A 476 11.94 -4.71 8.08
CA PRO A 476 12.65 -3.94 9.10
C PRO A 476 14.08 -3.54 8.73
N VAL A 477 14.78 -4.34 7.91
CA VAL A 477 16.20 -4.12 7.60
C VAL A 477 16.38 -2.96 6.62
N THR A 478 15.60 -2.96 5.56
CA THR A 478 15.61 -1.96 4.48
C THR A 478 14.67 -0.81 4.76
N LYS A 479 13.80 -0.93 5.77
CA LYS A 479 12.75 0.03 6.14
C LYS A 479 11.76 0.30 5.02
N ARG A 480 11.66 -0.64 4.08
CA ARG A 480 10.70 -0.58 2.98
C ARG A 480 9.35 -0.97 3.50
N TRP A 481 8.33 -0.32 2.97
CA TRP A 481 6.98 -0.55 3.42
C TRP A 481 5.98 -0.41 2.29
N SER A 482 4.78 -0.89 2.55
CA SER A 482 3.65 -0.88 1.66
C SER A 482 2.37 -0.74 2.47
N VAL A 483 1.29 -0.31 1.83
CA VAL A 483 -0.04 -0.28 2.41
C VAL A 483 -1.00 -1.01 1.49
N SER A 484 -1.79 -1.91 2.06
CA SER A 484 -2.91 -2.58 1.40
C SER A 484 -4.22 -2.02 1.94
N PHE A 485 -5.06 -1.49 1.06
CA PHE A 485 -6.35 -0.89 1.40
C PHE A 485 -7.49 -1.88 1.15
N TYR A 486 -8.19 -2.29 2.20
CA TYR A 486 -9.29 -3.25 2.13
C TYR A 486 -10.63 -2.56 2.38
N GLN A 487 -11.64 -2.91 1.58
CA GLN A 487 -12.98 -2.36 1.73
C GLN A 487 -14.08 -3.40 1.55
N ASP A 488 -15.13 -3.30 2.35
CA ASP A 488 -16.47 -3.80 2.02
C ASP A 488 -17.27 -2.60 1.49
N GLU A 489 -17.34 -2.49 0.16
CA GLU A 489 -17.94 -1.35 -0.56
C GLU A 489 -19.41 -1.12 -0.20
N ARG A 490 -20.14 -2.19 0.11
CA ARG A 490 -21.57 -2.13 0.44
C ARG A 490 -21.81 -1.94 1.93
N GLY A 491 -20.82 -2.28 2.76
CA GLY A 491 -20.95 -2.29 4.21
C GLY A 491 -22.03 -3.25 4.69
N ASP A 492 -22.36 -4.27 3.90
CA ASP A 492 -23.43 -5.25 4.14
C ASP A 492 -22.88 -6.61 4.63
N GLY A 493 -21.56 -6.73 4.75
CA GLY A 493 -20.88 -7.96 5.15
C GLY A 493 -20.59 -8.90 3.97
N SER A 494 -20.76 -8.46 2.73
CA SER A 494 -20.45 -9.24 1.53
C SER A 494 -18.97 -9.62 1.41
N GLY A 495 -18.08 -8.91 2.10
CA GLY A 495 -16.67 -9.26 2.20
C GLY A 495 -15.75 -8.08 2.00
N PHE A 496 -14.68 -8.03 2.79
CA PHE A 496 -13.57 -7.12 2.52
C PHE A 496 -12.76 -7.62 1.31
N ALA A 497 -12.63 -6.77 0.30
CA ALA A 497 -11.76 -6.99 -0.85
C ALA A 497 -10.58 -6.01 -0.83
N LEU A 498 -9.42 -6.47 -1.31
CA LEU A 498 -8.26 -5.61 -1.53
C LEU A 498 -8.53 -4.72 -2.73
N GLN A 499 -8.58 -3.40 -2.51
CA GLN A 499 -8.92 -2.42 -3.54
C GLN A 499 -7.68 -1.78 -4.16
N ASN A 500 -6.70 -1.46 -3.33
CA ASN A 500 -5.50 -0.74 -3.74
C ASN A 500 -4.30 -1.20 -2.92
N VAL A 501 -3.13 -1.15 -3.55
CA VAL A 501 -1.84 -1.31 -2.87
C VAL A 501 -0.97 -0.11 -3.22
N ALA A 502 -0.36 0.48 -2.21
CA ALA A 502 0.70 1.47 -2.34
C ALA A 502 2.04 0.87 -1.92
N LEU A 503 3.07 1.03 -2.75
CA LEU A 503 4.41 0.48 -2.53
C LEU A 503 5.44 1.60 -2.42
N ASP A 504 6.30 1.52 -1.39
CA ASP A 504 7.48 2.39 -1.28
C ASP A 504 8.63 1.87 -2.15
N LEU A 505 8.62 2.31 -3.42
CA LEU A 505 9.62 1.98 -4.43
C LEU A 505 10.66 3.11 -4.64
N ARG A 506 10.66 4.14 -3.79
CA ARG A 506 11.62 5.26 -3.90
C ARG A 506 13.04 4.76 -3.69
N VAL A 507 14.07 5.25 -4.39
CA VAL A 507 15.46 4.86 -4.07
C VAL A 507 15.87 5.40 -2.67
N SER A 508 16.60 4.60 -1.88
CA SER A 508 17.10 5.06 -0.57
C SER A 508 18.14 6.17 -0.81
N GLN A 509 17.92 7.36 -0.24
CA GLN A 509 18.92 8.42 -0.22
C GLN A 509 20.10 8.08 0.69
#